data_AF-N9DEF7-F1
#
_entry.id   AF-N9DEF7-F1
#
_cell.length_a   1.000
_cell.length_b   1.000
_cell.length_c   1.000
_cell.angle_alpha   90.00
_cell.angle_beta   90.00
_cell.angle_gamma   90.00
#
_symmetry.space_group_name_H-M   'P 1'
#
loop_
_entity.id
_entity.type
_entity.pdbx_description
1 polymer ?
#
loop_
_entity_poly.entity_id
_entity_poly.type
_entity_poly.pdbx_seq_one_letter_code
_entity_poly.pdbx_strand_id
1 'polypeptide(L)'
;MFLDTDYLFVFTLVGLYVYDSAQLCYFNEFFLSKGLRSSFHVQTVSLNYSFGKKFLFIPSLFFPSTLLFKVKWQTQNKTAPIVPADIEIIYNLAQQLKLIQFLNTIGAILTLIALPLSIIGKASHTLIALIIIVIYAINLINILMIFLQRKTLSLRPKTLLLLFLDSLFCPPFALNLVKKISLNYAIQTEGLKLAQKLLQPPQLEVLITQIIKDIALLKTNHNLSNEQLTRLHEKEYELNQLLTSSKQE
;
A
#
# COMPACT_ATOMS: atom_id res chain seq x y z
N MET A 1 -9.93 -3.76 35.48
CA MET A 1 -8.66 -3.05 35.24
C MET A 1 -8.94 -2.01 34.17
N PHE A 2 -9.20 -0.76 34.57
CA PHE A 2 -9.43 0.32 33.61
C PHE A 2 -8.07 0.77 33.09
N LEU A 3 -7.87 0.78 31.76
CA LEU A 3 -6.68 1.40 31.19
C LEU A 3 -6.70 2.89 31.51
N ASP A 4 -5.53 3.45 31.84
CA ASP A 4 -5.36 4.90 31.99
C ASP A 4 -5.81 5.62 30.71
N THR A 5 -6.38 6.82 30.84
CA THR A 5 -6.90 7.60 29.70
C THR A 5 -5.83 7.88 28.66
N ASP A 6 -4.59 8.04 29.11
CA ASP A 6 -3.42 8.26 28.26
C ASP A 6 -3.13 7.05 27.35
N TYR A 7 -3.20 5.83 27.89
CA TYR A 7 -3.03 4.62 27.09
C TYR A 7 -4.19 4.41 26.13
N LEU A 8 -5.44 4.68 26.56
CA LEU A 8 -6.61 4.59 25.68
C LEU A 8 -6.48 5.55 24.49
N PHE A 9 -5.99 6.77 24.71
CA PHE A 9 -5.72 7.72 23.63
C PHE A 9 -4.68 7.17 22.65
N VAL A 10 -3.56 6.66 23.15
CA VAL A 10 -2.50 6.09 22.30
C VAL A 10 -2.98 4.87 21.51
N PHE A 11 -3.71 3.96 22.16
CA PHE A 11 -4.30 2.80 21.48
C PHE A 11 -5.30 3.21 20.41
N THR A 12 -6.13 4.22 20.69
CA THR A 12 -7.09 4.76 19.72
C THR A 12 -6.36 5.36 18.52
N LEU A 13 -5.32 6.15 18.74
CA LEU A 13 -4.51 6.76 17.69
C LEU A 13 -3.87 5.71 16.77
N VAL A 14 -3.22 4.70 17.36
CA VAL A 14 -2.58 3.62 16.58
C VAL A 14 -3.63 2.75 15.91
N GLY A 15 -4.72 2.43 16.61
CA GLY A 15 -5.83 1.63 16.09
C GLY A 15 -6.49 2.28 14.88
N LEU A 16 -6.72 3.59 14.92
CA LEU A 16 -7.22 4.36 13.78
C LEU A 16 -6.26 4.31 12.60
N TYR A 17 -4.96 4.49 12.82
CA TYR A 17 -3.97 4.38 11.74
C TYR A 17 -3.97 2.98 11.10
N VAL A 18 -4.01 1.91 11.90
CA VAL A 18 -4.04 0.54 11.39
C VAL A 18 -5.35 0.26 10.65
N TYR A 19 -6.48 0.71 11.20
CA TYR A 19 -7.81 0.58 10.60
C TYR A 19 -7.87 1.22 9.21
N ASP A 20 -7.40 2.47 9.08
CA ASP A 20 -7.37 3.19 7.80
C ASP A 20 -6.39 2.58 6.79
N SER A 21 -5.34 1.90 7.27
CA SER A 21 -4.38 1.20 6.43
C SER A 21 -4.94 -0.11 5.87
N ALA A 22 -5.89 -0.74 6.57
CA ALA A 22 -6.40 -2.06 6.24
C ALA A 22 -7.28 -2.03 4.99
N GLN A 23 -7.06 -2.98 4.08
CA GLN A 23 -7.85 -3.12 2.87
C GLN A 23 -8.19 -4.58 2.58
N LEU A 24 -9.30 -4.78 1.87
CA LEU A 24 -9.73 -6.10 1.40
C LEU A 24 -9.32 -6.29 -0.06
N CYS A 25 -8.62 -7.39 -0.32
CA CYS A 25 -8.05 -7.70 -1.62
C CYS A 25 -8.52 -9.06 -2.13
N TYR A 26 -8.57 -9.25 -3.44
CA TYR A 26 -8.80 -10.56 -4.03
C TYR A 26 -7.49 -11.37 -4.06
N PHE A 27 -7.61 -12.69 -4.17
CA PHE A 27 -6.47 -13.61 -4.19
C PHE A 27 -5.48 -13.31 -5.33
N ASN A 28 -5.97 -12.75 -6.45
CA ASN A 28 -5.15 -12.48 -7.61
C ASN A 28 -4.52 -11.08 -7.59
N GLU A 29 -4.62 -10.38 -6.46
CA GLU A 29 -4.11 -9.03 -6.28
C GLU A 29 -2.86 -9.04 -5.42
N PHE A 30 -1.91 -8.18 -5.77
CA PHE A 30 -0.74 -7.89 -4.96
C PHE A 30 -0.39 -6.42 -5.13
N PHE A 31 0.59 -5.95 -4.37
CA PHE A 31 0.96 -4.56 -4.38
C PHE A 31 2.44 -4.38 -4.70
N LEU A 32 2.71 -3.41 -5.57
CA LEU A 32 4.04 -2.89 -5.80
C LEU A 32 4.19 -1.63 -4.94
N SER A 33 5.19 -1.61 -4.09
CA SER A 33 5.44 -0.50 -3.17
C SER A 33 6.75 0.21 -3.50
N LYS A 34 6.72 1.54 -3.39
CA LYS A 34 7.90 2.39 -3.58
C LYS A 34 7.99 3.43 -2.48
N GLY A 35 9.03 3.33 -1.67
CA GLY A 35 9.35 4.32 -0.65
C GLY A 35 10.16 5.50 -1.20
N LEU A 36 10.89 6.17 -0.32
CA LEU A 36 11.85 7.22 -0.68
C LEU A 36 13.11 6.66 -1.39
N ARG A 37 13.36 5.35 -1.26
CA ARG A 37 14.46 4.65 -1.93
C ARG A 37 14.16 4.36 -3.39
N SER A 38 15.20 4.06 -4.17
CA SER A 38 15.07 3.79 -5.60
C SER A 38 14.33 2.47 -5.91
N SER A 39 14.48 1.45 -5.06
CA SER A 39 13.94 0.11 -5.30
C SER A 39 12.42 0.02 -5.11
N PHE A 40 11.78 -0.80 -5.95
CA PHE A 40 10.43 -1.29 -5.71
C PHE A 40 10.47 -2.55 -4.86
N HIS A 41 9.45 -2.73 -4.03
CA HIS A 41 9.25 -3.90 -3.19
C HIS A 41 7.87 -4.48 -3.41
N VAL A 42 7.76 -5.80 -3.32
CA VAL A 42 6.47 -6.48 -3.44
C VAL A 42 5.83 -6.68 -2.06
N GLN A 43 4.51 -6.50 -1.99
CA GLN A 43 3.71 -6.87 -0.83
C GLN A 43 2.58 -7.78 -1.30
N THR A 44 2.61 -9.03 -0.84
CA THR A 44 1.63 -10.06 -1.19
C THR A 44 0.50 -10.10 -0.16
N VAL A 45 -0.65 -10.59 -0.58
CA VAL A 45 -1.82 -10.72 0.28
C VAL A 45 -1.72 -12.03 1.05
N SER A 46 -1.86 -11.98 2.38
CA SER A 46 -1.93 -13.19 3.18
C SER A 46 -3.31 -13.82 3.05
N LEU A 47 -3.36 -15.12 2.75
CA LEU A 47 -4.62 -15.88 2.65
C LEU A 47 -5.17 -16.33 4.03
N ASN A 48 -4.56 -15.89 5.14
CA ASN A 48 -4.89 -16.36 6.48
C ASN A 48 -6.23 -15.83 7.01
N TYR A 49 -6.61 -14.61 6.61
CA TYR A 49 -7.80 -13.92 7.11
C TYR A 49 -8.68 -13.51 5.95
N SER A 50 -9.80 -14.21 5.77
CA SER A 50 -10.77 -13.92 4.72
C SER A 50 -12.05 -13.32 5.30
N PHE A 51 -12.61 -12.38 4.56
CA PHE A 51 -13.96 -11.86 4.78
C PHE A 51 -14.73 -12.00 3.47
N GLY A 52 -15.55 -13.05 3.39
CA GLY A 52 -16.19 -13.46 2.14
C GLY A 52 -15.18 -13.95 1.11
N LYS A 53 -15.19 -13.37 -0.10
CA LYS A 53 -14.25 -13.71 -1.19
C LYS A 53 -13.00 -12.83 -1.21
N LYS A 54 -12.79 -12.00 -0.19
CA LYS A 54 -11.66 -11.08 -0.09
C LYS A 54 -10.82 -11.41 1.14
N PHE A 55 -9.54 -11.10 1.05
CA PHE A 55 -8.55 -11.33 2.08
C PHE A 55 -8.11 -10.01 2.67
N LEU A 56 -7.89 -10.00 3.98
CA LEU A 56 -7.40 -8.84 4.69
C LEU A 56 -5.92 -8.63 4.34
N PHE A 57 -5.62 -7.44 3.86
CA PHE A 57 -4.26 -6.99 3.60
C PHE A 57 -4.00 -5.69 4.38
N ILE A 58 -2.92 -5.70 5.14
CA ILE A 58 -2.44 -4.53 5.88
C ILE A 58 -1.06 -4.19 5.29
N PRO A 59 -0.91 -3.06 4.59
CA PRO A 59 0.36 -2.65 4.01
C PRO A 59 1.36 -2.34 5.13
N SER A 60 2.63 -2.20 4.76
CA SER A 60 3.72 -1.84 5.67
C SER A 60 3.36 -0.67 6.63
N LEU A 61 3.10 -1.02 7.90
CA LEU A 61 2.67 -0.08 8.93
C LEU A 61 3.78 0.87 9.36
N PHE A 62 5.04 0.41 9.33
CA PHE A 62 6.21 1.22 9.68
C PHE A 62 6.63 2.20 8.59
N PHE A 63 6.06 2.08 7.39
CA PHE A 63 6.39 2.94 6.24
C PHE A 63 5.13 3.59 5.63
N PRO A 64 4.46 4.49 6.38
CA PRO A 64 3.19 5.13 5.97
C PRO A 64 3.31 5.90 4.66
N SER A 65 4.46 6.51 4.42
CA SER A 65 4.74 7.32 3.23
C SER A 65 5.12 6.53 1.99
N THR A 66 4.96 5.20 1.98
CA THR A 66 5.21 4.39 0.79
C THR A 66 4.07 4.56 -0.22
N LEU A 67 4.43 4.71 -1.49
CA LEU A 67 3.48 4.57 -2.58
C LEU A 67 3.10 3.10 -2.71
N LEU A 68 1.84 2.85 -3.01
CA LEU A 68 1.28 1.52 -3.10
C LEU A 68 0.43 1.42 -4.38
N PHE A 69 0.90 0.63 -5.33
CA PHE A 69 0.22 0.39 -6.60
C PHE A 69 -0.42 -0.98 -6.57
N LYS A 70 -1.74 -1.00 -6.72
CA LYS A 70 -2.52 -2.23 -6.76
C LYS A 70 -2.46 -2.84 -8.15
N VAL A 71 -2.00 -4.08 -8.22
CA VAL A 71 -1.84 -4.83 -9.47
C VAL A 71 -2.49 -6.20 -9.36
N LYS A 72 -2.87 -6.76 -10.51
CA LYS A 72 -3.52 -8.07 -10.57
C LYS A 72 -2.75 -8.98 -11.51
N TRP A 73 -2.48 -10.20 -11.06
CA TRP A 73 -2.06 -11.25 -11.97
C TRP A 73 -3.28 -11.91 -12.61
N GLN A 74 -3.12 -12.38 -13.85
CA GLN A 74 -4.17 -13.03 -14.62
C GLN A 74 -3.84 -14.50 -14.86
N THR A 75 -4.84 -15.37 -14.75
CA THR A 75 -4.73 -16.79 -15.10
C THR A 75 -4.76 -16.99 -16.61
N GLN A 76 -5.41 -16.10 -17.35
CA GLN A 76 -5.46 -16.18 -18.81
C GLN A 76 -4.23 -15.50 -19.39
N ASN A 77 -3.56 -16.24 -20.28
CA ASN A 77 -2.50 -15.72 -21.14
C ASN A 77 -3.11 -14.88 -22.28
N LYS A 78 -3.96 -13.91 -21.93
CA LYS A 78 -4.23 -12.84 -22.87
C LYS A 78 -2.92 -12.09 -22.99
N THR A 79 -2.50 -11.85 -24.22
CA THR A 79 -1.49 -10.87 -24.62
C THR A 79 -1.97 -9.46 -24.23
N ALA A 80 -2.33 -9.25 -22.96
CA ALA A 80 -2.57 -7.95 -22.40
C ALA A 80 -1.28 -7.16 -22.66
N PRO A 81 -1.35 -6.13 -23.51
CA PRO A 81 -0.17 -5.37 -23.87
C PRO A 81 0.38 -4.72 -22.62
N ILE A 82 1.70 -4.66 -22.52
CA ILE A 82 2.32 -3.74 -21.57
C ILE A 82 1.89 -2.35 -22.02
N VAL A 83 1.17 -1.63 -21.17
CA VAL A 83 0.83 -0.24 -21.45
C VAL A 83 2.04 0.58 -21.00
N PRO A 84 2.90 1.09 -21.90
CA PRO A 84 4.14 1.78 -21.49
C PRO A 84 3.85 3.00 -20.62
N ALA A 85 2.67 3.61 -20.82
CA ALA A 85 2.18 4.71 -20.01
C ALA A 85 2.05 4.35 -18.52
N ASP A 86 1.76 3.11 -18.13
CA ASP A 86 1.63 2.73 -16.71
C ASP A 86 2.97 2.86 -15.97
N ILE A 87 4.07 2.45 -16.61
CA ILE A 87 5.41 2.54 -16.03
C ILE A 87 5.80 4.01 -15.86
N GLU A 88 5.57 4.82 -16.89
CA GLU A 88 5.83 6.25 -16.86
C GLU A 88 5.00 6.96 -15.78
N ILE A 89 3.71 6.64 -15.67
CA ILE A 89 2.82 7.16 -14.62
C ILE A 89 3.37 6.82 -13.23
N ILE A 90 3.80 5.57 -13.00
CA ILE A 90 4.35 5.13 -11.71
C ILE A 90 5.60 5.94 -11.35
N TYR A 91 6.54 6.12 -12.28
CA TYR A 91 7.76 6.89 -12.03
C TYR A 91 7.47 8.39 -11.84
N ASN A 92 6.59 8.97 -12.66
CA ASN A 92 6.17 10.36 -12.54
C ASN A 92 5.51 10.62 -11.18
N LEU A 93 4.61 9.73 -10.74
CA LEU A 93 3.99 9.81 -9.41
C LEU A 93 5.03 9.72 -8.31
N ALA A 94 5.99 8.79 -8.43
CA ALA A 94 7.06 8.64 -7.46
C ALA A 94 7.91 9.89 -7.33
N GLN A 95 8.17 10.58 -8.44
CA GLN A 95 8.93 11.82 -8.43
C GLN A 95 8.12 12.99 -7.85
N GLN A 96 6.87 13.15 -8.29
CA GLN A 96 6.00 14.26 -7.88
C GLN A 96 5.65 14.21 -6.39
N LEU A 97 5.42 13.01 -5.87
CA LEU A 97 5.03 12.81 -4.48
C LEU A 97 6.22 12.71 -3.52
N LYS A 98 7.47 12.72 -4.02
CA LYS A 98 8.67 12.50 -3.18
C LYS A 98 8.77 13.46 -1.99
N LEU A 99 8.47 14.75 -2.20
CA LEU A 99 8.49 15.74 -1.12
C LEU A 99 7.35 15.50 -0.12
N ILE A 100 6.15 15.15 -0.60
CA ILE A 100 5.02 14.78 0.25
C ILE A 100 5.35 13.51 1.06
N GLN A 101 6.01 12.51 0.46
CA GLN A 101 6.48 11.32 1.18
C GLN A 101 7.43 11.68 2.32
N PHE A 102 8.35 12.61 2.09
CA PHE A 102 9.29 13.06 3.11
C PHE A 102 8.56 13.76 4.27
N LEU A 103 7.74 14.78 3.98
CA LEU A 103 6.96 15.49 4.99
C LEU A 103 6.01 14.57 5.76
N ASN A 104 5.32 13.67 5.05
CA ASN A 104 4.44 12.69 5.66
C ASN A 104 5.19 11.69 6.55
N THR A 105 6.47 11.40 6.27
CA THR A 105 7.30 10.56 7.15
C THR A 105 7.59 11.28 8.47
N ILE A 106 7.89 12.58 8.40
CA ILE A 106 8.04 13.42 9.61
C ILE A 106 6.72 13.46 10.38
N GLY A 107 5.59 13.70 9.69
CA GLY A 107 4.26 13.68 10.29
C GLY A 107 3.94 12.35 10.99
N ALA A 108 4.34 11.23 10.40
CA ALA A 108 4.17 9.91 10.99
C ALA A 108 5.02 9.70 12.24
N ILE A 109 6.29 10.13 12.24
CA ILE A 109 7.14 10.06 13.42
C ILE A 109 6.55 10.91 14.54
N LEU A 110 6.09 12.13 14.23
CA LEU A 110 5.47 13.00 15.23
C LEU A 110 4.17 12.40 15.78
N THR A 111 3.31 11.84 14.92
CA THR A 111 1.98 11.34 15.30
C THR A 111 2.04 9.98 15.99
N LEU A 112 2.81 9.02 15.49
CA LEU A 112 2.84 7.64 15.97
C LEU A 112 3.92 7.38 17.03
N ILE A 113 4.92 8.28 17.17
CA ILE A 113 6.03 8.09 18.10
C ILE A 113 6.12 9.27 19.07
N ALA A 114 6.40 10.48 18.59
CA ALA A 114 6.69 11.61 19.48
C ALA A 114 5.51 12.00 20.36
N LEU A 115 4.30 12.05 19.79
CA LEU A 115 3.09 12.39 20.53
C LEU A 115 2.74 11.32 21.59
N PRO A 116 2.65 10.01 21.26
CA PRO A 116 2.45 8.96 22.26
C PRO A 116 3.49 8.97 23.39
N LEU A 117 4.77 9.11 23.06
CA LEU A 117 5.84 9.17 24.06
C LEU A 117 5.72 10.40 24.95
N SER A 118 5.32 11.55 24.38
CA SER A 118 5.12 12.78 25.15
C SER A 118 3.95 12.67 26.12
N ILE A 119 2.85 12.02 25.70
CA ILE A 119 1.67 11.81 26.54
C ILE A 119 2.00 10.81 27.67
N ILE A 120 2.48 9.62 27.34
CA ILE A 120 2.82 8.58 28.33
C ILE A 120 3.93 9.06 29.27
N GLY A 121 4.92 9.79 28.74
CA GLY A 121 6.01 10.39 29.50
C GLY A 121 5.60 11.62 30.32
N LYS A 122 4.33 12.04 30.28
CA LYS A 122 3.77 13.19 31.01
C LYS A 122 4.56 14.48 30.76
N ALA A 123 4.93 14.71 29.50
CA ALA A 123 5.60 15.93 29.09
C ALA A 123 4.73 17.18 29.34
N SER A 124 5.35 18.36 29.30
CA SER A 124 4.62 19.61 29.52
C SER A 124 3.54 19.83 28.46
N HIS A 125 2.41 20.42 28.87
CA HIS A 125 1.30 20.73 27.96
C HIS A 125 1.73 21.61 26.78
N THR A 126 2.68 22.52 26.99
CA THR A 126 3.25 23.36 25.93
C THR A 126 3.95 22.55 24.85
N LEU A 127 4.72 21.51 25.23
CA LEU A 127 5.39 20.64 24.27
C LEU A 127 4.37 19.83 23.47
N ILE A 128 3.37 19.26 24.14
CA ILE A 128 2.30 18.49 23.49
C ILE A 128 1.54 19.38 22.48
N ALA A 129 1.18 20.60 22.90
CA ALA A 129 0.52 21.57 22.02
C ALA A 129 1.37 21.92 20.79
N LEU A 130 2.68 22.14 20.98
CA LEU A 130 3.61 22.39 19.88
C LEU A 130 3.66 21.22 18.90
N ILE A 131 3.76 19.97 19.39
CA ILE A 131 3.76 18.77 18.54
C ILE A 131 2.48 18.70 17.72
N ILE A 132 1.32 18.93 18.35
CA ILE A 132 0.02 18.94 17.67
C ILE A 132 -0.02 20.01 16.57
N ILE A 133 0.40 21.24 16.87
CA ILE A 133 0.45 22.34 15.89
C ILE A 133 1.32 21.96 14.68
N VAL A 134 2.49 21.37 14.93
CA VAL A 134 3.41 20.95 13.86
C VAL A 134 2.80 19.82 13.02
N ILE A 135 2.13 18.83 13.64
CA ILE A 135 1.41 17.76 12.92
C ILE A 135 0.36 18.38 11.97
N TYR A 136 -0.46 19.30 12.48
CA TYR A 136 -1.49 19.96 11.67
C TYR A 136 -0.89 20.82 10.55
N ALA A 137 0.20 21.54 10.81
CA ALA A 137 0.90 22.31 9.78
C ALA A 137 1.41 21.40 8.66
N ILE A 138 2.03 20.25 9.00
CA ILE A 138 2.49 19.27 8.01
C ILE A 138 1.33 18.73 7.18
N ASN A 139 0.22 18.35 7.83
CA ASN A 139 -0.96 17.83 7.13
C ASN A 139 -1.56 18.86 6.17
N LEU A 140 -1.65 20.13 6.59
CA LEU A 140 -2.12 21.24 5.76
C LEU A 140 -1.18 21.52 4.58
N ILE A 141 0.13 21.51 4.79
CA ILE A 141 1.12 21.67 3.71
C ILE A 141 0.99 20.51 2.71
N ASN A 142 0.90 19.27 3.18
CA ASN A 142 0.75 18.10 2.31
C ASN A 142 -0.52 18.20 1.45
N ILE A 143 -1.67 18.50 2.04
CA ILE A 143 -2.92 18.60 1.27
C ILE A 143 -2.91 19.81 0.32
N LEU A 144 -2.30 20.93 0.70
CA LEU A 144 -2.13 22.08 -0.18
C LEU A 144 -1.28 21.72 -1.39
N MET A 145 -0.15 21.02 -1.19
CA MET A 145 0.69 20.54 -2.29
C MET A 145 -0.08 19.59 -3.23
N ILE A 146 -0.86 18.67 -2.66
CA ILE A 146 -1.72 17.76 -3.44
C ILE A 146 -2.77 18.55 -4.23
N PHE A 147 -3.37 19.58 -3.63
CA PHE A 147 -4.35 20.45 -4.28
C PHE A 147 -3.73 21.20 -5.47
N LEU A 148 -2.53 21.76 -5.31
CA LEU A 148 -1.80 22.43 -6.38
C LEU A 148 -1.43 21.47 -7.52
N GLN A 149 -1.10 20.22 -7.20
CA GLN A 149 -0.76 19.18 -8.17
C GLN A 149 -1.97 18.38 -8.67
N ARG A 150 -3.20 18.74 -8.30
CA ARG A 150 -4.42 17.95 -8.53
C ARG A 150 -4.59 17.49 -9.98
N LYS A 151 -4.34 18.38 -10.96
CA LYS A 151 -4.51 18.08 -12.38
C LYS A 151 -3.51 17.01 -12.84
N THR A 152 -2.26 17.15 -12.43
CA THR A 152 -1.18 16.20 -12.73
C THR A 152 -1.44 14.85 -12.07
N LEU A 153 -1.93 14.86 -10.84
CA LEU A 153 -2.32 13.66 -10.09
C LEU A 153 -3.67 13.06 -10.53
N SER A 154 -4.30 13.61 -11.57
CA SER A 154 -5.58 13.11 -12.14
C SER A 154 -6.66 12.83 -11.07
N LEU A 155 -6.65 13.61 -9.98
CA LEU A 155 -7.51 13.34 -8.82
C LEU A 155 -8.93 13.85 -9.06
N ARG A 156 -9.90 12.97 -8.81
CA ARG A 156 -11.32 13.34 -8.79
C ARG A 156 -11.56 14.32 -7.63
N PRO A 157 -12.44 15.33 -7.80
CA PRO A 157 -12.73 16.29 -6.73
C PRO A 157 -13.24 15.63 -5.45
N LYS A 158 -14.02 14.54 -5.57
CA LYS A 158 -14.49 13.75 -4.41
C LYS A 158 -13.33 13.13 -3.64
N THR A 159 -12.34 12.56 -4.33
CA THR A 159 -11.14 11.98 -3.69
C THR A 159 -10.35 13.07 -2.97
N LEU A 160 -10.18 14.23 -3.59
CA LEU A 160 -9.47 15.35 -2.97
C LEU A 160 -10.17 15.87 -1.71
N LEU A 161 -11.51 15.96 -1.73
CA LEU A 161 -12.28 16.35 -0.55
C LEU A 161 -12.12 15.34 0.59
N LEU A 162 -12.17 14.03 0.30
CA LEU A 162 -11.93 13.00 1.30
C LEU A 162 -10.51 13.10 1.90
N LEU A 163 -9.49 13.28 1.07
CA LEU A 163 -8.11 13.48 1.53
C LEU A 163 -7.98 14.73 2.41
N PHE A 164 -8.70 15.81 2.09
CA PHE A 164 -8.72 17.02 2.90
C PHE A 164 -9.39 16.80 4.26
N LEU A 165 -10.54 16.11 4.28
CA LEU A 165 -11.24 15.77 5.52
C LEU A 165 -10.37 14.86 6.40
N ASP A 166 -9.71 13.86 5.82
CA ASP A 166 -8.76 13.00 6.53
C ASP A 166 -7.64 13.84 7.17
N SER A 167 -7.02 14.74 6.41
CA SER A 167 -5.94 15.62 6.89
C SER A 167 -6.37 16.54 8.03
N LEU A 168 -7.60 17.03 8.02
CA LEU A 168 -8.09 18.03 8.97
C LEU A 168 -8.71 17.40 10.22
N PHE A 169 -9.46 16.31 10.08
CA PHE A 169 -10.22 15.74 11.20
C PHE A 169 -9.56 14.52 11.80
N CYS A 170 -8.68 13.84 11.07
CA CYS A 170 -8.06 12.60 11.53
C CYS A 170 -6.58 12.56 11.16
N PRO A 171 -5.69 13.23 11.95
CA PRO A 171 -4.25 13.17 11.74
C PRO A 171 -3.67 11.76 11.52
N PRO A 172 -4.13 10.68 12.19
CA PRO A 172 -3.63 9.34 11.88
C PRO A 172 -4.03 8.83 10.48
N PHE A 173 -5.15 9.28 9.90
CA PHE A 173 -5.54 8.92 8.53
C PHE A 173 -4.76 9.72 7.48
N ALA A 174 -4.35 10.95 7.82
CA ALA A 174 -3.49 11.78 6.99
C ALA A 174 -2.13 11.09 6.69
N LEU A 175 -1.68 10.21 7.58
CA LEU A 175 -0.44 9.45 7.38
C LEU A 175 -0.51 8.51 6.16
N ASN A 176 -1.70 8.15 5.69
CA ASN A 176 -1.89 7.28 4.53
C ASN A 176 -2.21 8.05 3.23
N LEU A 177 -2.11 9.39 3.20
CA LEU A 177 -2.42 10.20 2.01
C LEU A 177 -1.71 9.69 0.74
N VAL A 178 -0.40 9.41 0.84
CA VAL A 178 0.41 8.94 -0.28
C VAL A 178 -0.09 7.58 -0.81
N LYS A 179 -0.44 6.65 0.10
CA LYS A 179 -1.01 5.35 -0.26
C LYS A 179 -2.37 5.54 -0.93
N LYS A 180 -3.25 6.37 -0.37
CA LYS A 180 -4.58 6.64 -0.95
C LYS A 180 -4.50 7.26 -2.35
N ILE A 181 -3.54 8.16 -2.58
CA ILE A 181 -3.30 8.75 -3.91
C ILE A 181 -2.81 7.68 -4.89
N SER A 182 -1.80 6.90 -4.53
CA SER A 182 -1.24 5.87 -5.43
C SER A 182 -2.23 4.74 -5.71
N LEU A 183 -3.05 4.35 -4.74
CA LEU A 183 -4.12 3.36 -4.91
C LEU A 183 -5.28 3.83 -5.79
N ASN A 184 -5.45 5.14 -5.99
CA ASN A 184 -6.47 5.68 -6.88
C ASN A 184 -6.14 5.42 -8.37
N TYR A 185 -4.91 5.06 -8.69
CA TYR A 185 -4.50 4.73 -10.05
C TYR A 185 -4.73 3.24 -10.35
N ALA A 186 -5.60 2.99 -11.32
CA ALA A 186 -5.86 1.65 -11.82
C ALA A 186 -4.82 1.27 -12.89
N ILE A 187 -3.88 0.41 -12.52
CA ILE A 187 -2.91 -0.17 -13.44
C ILE A 187 -3.61 -1.14 -14.39
N GLN A 188 -3.40 -0.96 -15.69
CA GLN A 188 -4.00 -1.81 -16.74
C GLN A 188 -3.07 -2.95 -17.15
N THR A 189 -1.76 -2.72 -17.05
CA THR A 189 -0.72 -3.72 -17.33
C THR A 189 -0.88 -4.94 -16.43
N GLU A 190 -0.71 -6.13 -17.01
CA GLU A 190 -0.73 -7.38 -16.26
C GLU A 190 0.35 -7.37 -15.17
N GLY A 191 -0.01 -7.79 -13.96
CA GLY A 191 0.79 -7.59 -12.77
C GLY A 191 2.16 -8.26 -12.84
N LEU A 192 2.26 -9.50 -13.33
CA LEU A 192 3.54 -10.21 -13.41
C LEU A 192 4.49 -9.55 -14.41
N LYS A 193 3.99 -9.12 -15.58
CA LYS A 193 4.79 -8.36 -16.56
C LYS A 193 5.29 -7.04 -15.99
N LEU A 194 4.46 -6.34 -15.22
CA LEU A 194 4.86 -5.11 -14.58
C LEU A 194 5.90 -5.36 -13.47
N ALA A 195 5.71 -6.43 -12.69
CA ALA A 195 6.63 -6.85 -11.65
C ALA A 195 8.01 -7.20 -12.22
N GLN A 196 8.07 -7.94 -13.34
CA GLN A 196 9.33 -8.27 -14.04
C GLN A 196 10.13 -7.02 -14.45
N LYS A 197 9.44 -5.92 -14.80
CA LYS A 197 10.10 -4.67 -15.21
C LYS A 197 10.53 -3.78 -14.05
N LEU A 198 9.83 -3.84 -12.91
CA LEU A 198 10.03 -2.91 -11.79
C LEU A 198 10.77 -3.53 -10.60
N LEU A 199 10.63 -4.83 -10.37
CA LEU A 199 11.23 -5.51 -9.23
C LEU A 199 12.66 -5.96 -9.56
N GLN A 200 13.50 -5.96 -8.53
CA GLN A 200 14.79 -6.65 -8.58
C GLN A 200 14.58 -8.16 -8.52
N PRO A 201 15.50 -8.99 -9.07
CA PRO A 201 15.39 -10.44 -9.10
C PRO A 201 14.94 -11.09 -7.77
N PRO A 202 15.52 -10.78 -6.58
CA PRO A 202 15.10 -11.43 -5.34
C PRO A 202 13.65 -11.12 -4.93
N GLN A 203 13.15 -9.91 -5.25
CA GLN A 203 11.75 -9.55 -4.97
C GLN A 203 10.79 -10.26 -5.94
N LEU A 204 11.21 -10.46 -7.18
CA LEU A 204 10.44 -11.20 -8.17
C LEU A 204 10.32 -12.69 -7.80
N GLU A 205 11.40 -13.31 -7.34
CA GLU A 205 11.39 -14.71 -6.89
C GLU A 205 10.45 -14.93 -5.69
N VAL A 206 10.47 -14.02 -4.72
CA VAL A 206 9.55 -14.03 -3.57
C VAL A 206 8.09 -13.94 -4.04
N LEU A 207 7.79 -13.04 -4.99
CA LEU A 207 6.46 -12.91 -5.57
C LEU A 207 6.01 -14.19 -6.27
N ILE A 208 6.83 -14.74 -7.15
CA ILE A 208 6.51 -15.95 -7.92
C ILE A 208 6.27 -17.14 -6.98
N THR A 209 7.16 -17.33 -6.01
CA THR A 209 7.05 -18.41 -5.01
C THR A 209 5.77 -18.29 -4.20
N GLN A 210 5.42 -17.07 -3.78
CA GLN A 210 4.18 -16.83 -3.04
C GLN A 210 2.94 -17.11 -3.90
N ILE A 211 2.92 -16.68 -5.17
CA ILE A 211 1.78 -16.95 -6.07
C ILE A 211 1.64 -18.46 -6.32
N ILE A 212 2.73 -19.21 -6.49
CA ILE A 212 2.68 -20.67 -6.63
C ILE A 212 2.05 -21.29 -5.38
N LYS A 213 2.47 -20.85 -4.19
CA LYS A 213 1.88 -21.31 -2.92
C LYS A 213 0.39 -20.98 -2.83
N ASP A 214 -0.01 -19.77 -3.23
CA ASP A 214 -1.40 -19.33 -3.23
C ASP A 214 -2.25 -20.15 -4.22
N ILE A 215 -1.71 -20.44 -5.41
CA ILE A 215 -2.35 -21.33 -6.41
C ILE A 215 -2.51 -22.74 -5.84
N ALA A 216 -1.50 -23.28 -5.16
CA ALA A 216 -1.57 -24.59 -4.51
C ALA A 216 -2.70 -24.64 -3.47
N LEU A 217 -2.85 -23.60 -2.66
CA LEU A 217 -3.94 -23.47 -1.69
C LEU A 217 -5.31 -23.28 -2.35
N LEU A 218 -5.39 -22.65 -3.51
CA LEU A 218 -6.66 -22.51 -4.23
C LEU A 218 -7.11 -23.84 -4.83
N LYS A 219 -6.19 -24.65 -5.36
CA LYS A 219 -6.50 -25.97 -5.94
C LYS A 219 -7.11 -26.95 -4.93
N THR A 220 -6.83 -26.81 -3.63
CA THR A 220 -7.43 -27.66 -2.60
C THR A 220 -8.89 -27.30 -2.28
N ASN A 221 -9.42 -26.22 -2.85
CA ASN A 221 -10.80 -25.82 -2.63
C ASN A 221 -11.77 -26.67 -3.49
N HIS A 222 -12.61 -27.48 -2.83
CA HIS A 222 -13.53 -28.43 -3.45
C HIS A 222 -14.61 -27.82 -4.37
N ASN A 223 -14.76 -26.49 -4.39
CA ASN A 223 -15.78 -25.79 -5.18
C ASN A 223 -15.29 -25.29 -6.57
N LEU A 224 -14.08 -25.67 -7.00
CA LEU A 224 -13.56 -25.28 -8.31
C LEU A 224 -14.08 -26.18 -9.44
N SER A 225 -14.47 -25.57 -10.56
CA SER A 225 -14.77 -26.30 -11.79
C SER A 225 -13.49 -26.87 -12.44
N ASN A 226 -13.63 -27.96 -13.20
CA ASN A 226 -12.50 -28.57 -13.93
C ASN A 226 -11.76 -27.56 -14.82
N GLU A 227 -12.48 -26.65 -15.49
CA GLU A 227 -11.87 -25.60 -16.33
C GLU A 227 -11.01 -24.62 -15.51
N GLN A 228 -11.43 -24.28 -14.28
CA GLN A 228 -10.64 -23.42 -13.40
C GLN A 228 -9.38 -24.13 -12.88
N LEU A 229 -9.48 -25.43 -12.58
CA LEU A 229 -8.33 -26.24 -12.18
C LEU A 229 -7.27 -26.32 -13.28
N THR A 230 -7.69 -26.58 -14.53
CA THR A 230 -6.75 -26.61 -15.67
C THR A 230 -6.01 -25.29 -15.83
N ARG A 231 -6.71 -24.15 -15.74
CA ARG A 231 -6.09 -22.81 -15.83
C ARG A 231 -5.09 -22.54 -14.71
N LEU A 232 -5.36 -23.02 -13.50
CA LEU A 232 -4.43 -22.88 -12.37
C LEU A 232 -3.17 -23.73 -12.57
N HIS A 233 -3.30 -24.94 -13.13
CA HIS A 233 -2.15 -25.78 -13.48
C HIS A 233 -1.28 -25.17 -14.58
N GLU A 234 -1.90 -24.64 -15.64
CA GLU A 234 -1.18 -23.92 -16.71
C GLU A 234 -0.39 -22.73 -16.15
N LYS A 235 -1.01 -21.95 -15.25
CA LYS A 235 -0.35 -20.79 -14.65
C LYS A 235 0.80 -21.17 -13.72
N GLU A 236 0.63 -22.22 -12.93
CA GLU A 236 1.69 -22.77 -12.08
C GLU A 236 2.88 -23.26 -12.91
N TYR A 237 2.63 -23.91 -14.05
CA TYR A 237 3.69 -24.34 -14.96
C TYR A 237 4.47 -23.15 -15.54
N GLU A 238 3.78 -22.11 -16.02
CA GLU A 238 4.39 -20.85 -16.50
C GLU A 238 5.28 -20.20 -15.43
N LEU A 239 4.78 -20.11 -14.19
CA LEU A 239 5.50 -19.49 -13.08
C LEU A 239 6.76 -20.29 -12.68
N ASN A 240 6.70 -21.61 -12.72
CA ASN A 240 7.88 -22.46 -12.46
C ASN A 240 8.97 -22.29 -13.53
N GLN A 241 8.58 -22.12 -14.80
CA GLN A 241 9.54 -21.81 -15.86
C GLN A 241 10.21 -20.44 -15.62
N LEU A 242 9.42 -19.41 -15.30
CA LEU A 242 9.93 -18.08 -15.00
C LEU A 242 10.89 -18.06 -13.80
N LEU A 243 10.58 -18.83 -12.75
CA LEU A 243 11.45 -18.96 -11.57
C LEU A 243 12.77 -19.67 -11.88
N THR A 244 12.77 -20.57 -12.87
CA THR A 244 13.98 -21.29 -13.29
C THR A 244 14.87 -20.36 -14.12
N SER A 245 14.29 -19.55 -15.02
CA SER A 245 15.04 -18.56 -15.78
C SER A 245 15.63 -17.44 -14.92
N SER A 246 14.94 -17.00 -13.87
CA SER A 246 15.43 -15.91 -13.01
C SER A 246 16.65 -16.30 -12.15
N LYS A 247 16.88 -17.60 -11.94
CA LYS A 247 18.02 -18.13 -11.17
C LYS A 247 19.29 -18.31 -12.01
N GLN A 248 19.19 -18.22 -13.33
CA GLN A 248 20.29 -18.43 -14.27
C GLN A 248 20.98 -17.12 -14.70
N GLU A 249 20.38 -15.97 -14.39
CA GLU A 249 20.91 -14.62 -14.61
C GLU A 249 21.56 -14.05 -13.34
#